data_AF-A0A4R9EIK8-F1
#
_entry.id   AF-A0A4R9EIK8-F1
#
_cell.length_a   1.000
_cell.length_b   1.000
_cell.length_c   1.000
_cell.angle_alpha   90.00
_cell.angle_beta   90.00
_cell.angle_gamma   90.00
#
_symmetry.space_group_name_H-M   'P 1'
#
loop_
_entity.id
_entity.type
_entity.pdbx_description
1 polymer ?
#
loop_
_entity_poly.entity_id
_entity_poly.type
_entity_poly.pdbx_seq_one_letter_code
_entity_poly.pdbx_strand_id
1 'polypeptide(L)'
;MNGRDLVRSMKAVGLVGTAQGLRTVRSSWRMKRADASGLAPRGVERARAPGPVTGVEPGPGGGVVRFARSELRVRVTTGGAIFWG
;
A
#
# COMPACT_ATOMS: atom_id res chain seq x y z
N MET A 1 16.73 38.42 -7.10
CA MET A 1 16.79 36.95 -6.91
C MET A 1 16.73 36.30 -8.28
N ASN A 2 17.72 35.48 -8.64
CA ASN A 2 17.88 34.95 -10.00
C ASN A 2 17.40 33.49 -10.08
N GLY A 3 16.58 33.15 -11.09
CA GLY A 3 16.04 31.80 -11.30
C GLY A 3 17.08 30.68 -11.42
N ARG A 4 18.35 31.01 -11.65
CA ARG A 4 19.48 30.07 -11.65
C ARG A 4 19.75 29.44 -10.28
N ASP A 5 19.52 30.18 -9.18
CA ASP A 5 19.69 29.63 -7.83
C ASP A 5 18.56 28.67 -7.46
N LEU A 6 17.36 28.87 -8.01
CA LEU A 6 16.22 27.98 -7.79
C LEU A 6 16.44 26.62 -8.46
N VAL A 7 16.96 26.61 -9.69
CA VAL A 7 17.31 25.37 -10.41
C VAL A 7 18.47 24.64 -9.72
N ARG A 8 19.41 25.37 -9.12
CA ARG A 8 20.50 24.79 -8.32
C ARG A 8 19.99 24.15 -7.02
N SER A 9 19.06 24.83 -6.34
CA SER A 9 18.42 24.33 -5.11
C SER A 9 17.57 23.08 -5.38
N MET A 10 16.77 23.06 -6.47
CA MET A 10 16.01 21.88 -6.88
C MET A 10 16.91 20.68 -7.25
N LYS A 11 18.03 20.90 -7.94
CA LYS A 11 18.99 19.82 -8.23
C LYS A 11 19.65 19.27 -6.95
N ALA A 12 20.00 20.14 -6.00
CA ALA A 12 20.60 19.74 -4.73
C ALA A 12 19.60 18.94 -3.86
N VAL A 13 18.34 19.38 -3.77
CA VAL A 13 17.28 18.68 -3.03
C VAL A 13 16.92 17.35 -3.70
N GLY A 14 16.93 17.26 -5.04
CA GLY A 14 16.74 16.00 -5.76
C GLY A 14 17.83 14.96 -5.51
N LEU A 15 19.10 15.39 -5.34
CA LEU A 15 20.22 14.50 -5.02
C LEU A 15 20.22 14.04 -3.55
N VAL A 16 19.89 14.94 -2.62
CA VAL A 16 19.75 14.58 -1.20
C VAL A 16 18.53 13.68 -0.97
N GLY A 17 17.42 13.94 -1.67
CA GLY A 17 16.20 13.14 -1.64
C GLY A 17 16.37 11.73 -2.21
N THR A 18 17.18 11.55 -3.26
CA THR A 18 17.47 10.20 -3.81
C THR A 18 18.36 9.37 -2.89
N ALA A 19 19.38 9.97 -2.26
CA ALA A 19 20.21 9.27 -1.28
C ALA A 19 19.44 8.90 0.00
N GLN A 20 18.53 9.76 0.46
CA GLN A 20 17.64 9.47 1.59
C GLN A 20 16.56 8.44 1.22
N GLY A 21 15.97 8.54 0.03
CA GLY A 21 15.05 7.55 -0.53
C GLY A 21 15.67 6.17 -0.65
N LEU A 22 16.92 6.07 -1.15
CA LEU A 22 17.66 4.81 -1.22
C LEU A 22 17.89 4.20 0.17
N ARG A 23 18.18 5.01 1.19
CA ARG A 23 18.31 4.53 2.58
C ARG A 23 16.97 4.04 3.16
N THR A 24 15.86 4.71 2.84
CA THR A 24 14.52 4.27 3.25
C THR A 24 14.11 2.97 2.56
N VAL A 25 14.39 2.82 1.26
CA VAL A 25 14.15 1.58 0.51
C VAL A 25 15.03 0.45 1.02
N ARG A 26 16.30 0.74 1.36
CA ARG A 26 17.24 -0.27 1.87
C ARG A 26 16.88 -0.72 3.28
N SER A 27 16.41 0.18 4.15
CA SER A 27 15.96 -0.16 5.50
C SER A 27 14.65 -0.95 5.50
N SER A 28 13.68 -0.59 4.66
CA SER A 28 12.46 -1.38 4.50
C SER A 28 12.73 -2.78 3.94
N TRP A 29 13.68 -2.92 3.01
CA TRP A 29 14.10 -4.22 2.50
C TRP A 29 14.82 -5.09 3.56
N ARG A 30 15.65 -4.47 4.41
CA ARG A 30 16.31 -5.14 5.54
C ARG A 30 15.30 -5.62 6.59
N MET A 31 14.33 -4.79 6.96
CA MET A 31 13.24 -5.17 7.88
C MET A 31 12.44 -6.35 7.33
N LYS A 32 11.99 -6.27 6.07
CA LYS A 32 11.25 -7.36 5.42
C LYS A 32 12.03 -8.69 5.41
N ARG A 33 13.37 -8.64 5.28
CA ARG A 33 14.24 -9.82 5.38
C ARG A 33 14.33 -10.37 6.81
N ALA A 34 14.45 -9.49 7.80
CA ALA A 34 14.49 -9.88 9.21
C ALA A 34 13.17 -10.52 9.65
N ASP A 35 12.03 -9.91 9.28
CA ASP A 35 10.69 -10.43 9.53
C ASP A 35 10.48 -11.81 8.90
N ALA A 36 11.03 -12.02 7.69
CA ALA A 36 10.96 -13.30 7.01
C ALA A 36 11.87 -14.38 7.65
N SER A 37 12.99 -13.99 8.25
CA SER A 37 13.97 -14.94 8.83
C SER A 37 13.55 -15.51 10.19
N GLY A 38 12.70 -14.81 10.94
CA GLY A 38 12.18 -15.26 12.23
C GLY A 38 10.91 -16.10 12.15
N LEU A 39 10.29 -16.20 10.97
CA LEU A 39 9.08 -16.98 10.77
C LEU A 39 9.44 -18.44 10.47
N ALA A 40 8.81 -19.37 11.18
CA ALA A 40 8.89 -20.79 10.85
C ALA A 40 8.52 -21.00 9.37
N PRO A 41 9.18 -21.92 8.65
CA PRO A 41 8.82 -22.23 7.27
C PRO A 41 7.31 -22.49 7.20
N ARG A 42 6.56 -21.60 6.56
CA ARG A 42 5.14 -21.84 6.30
C ARG A 42 5.08 -23.14 5.52
N GLY A 43 4.48 -24.17 6.12
CA GLY A 43 4.23 -25.44 5.43
C GLY A 43 3.34 -25.21 4.21
N VAL A 44 2.71 -26.28 3.70
CA VAL A 44 1.69 -26.15 2.64
C VAL A 44 0.40 -25.52 3.24
N GLU A 45 0.52 -24.32 3.80
CA GLU A 45 -0.58 -23.51 4.30
C GLU A 45 -1.34 -23.04 3.07
N ARG A 46 -2.29 -23.86 2.64
CA ARG A 46 -3.31 -23.46 1.69
C ARG A 46 -4.04 -22.30 2.34
N ALA A 47 -3.91 -21.10 1.77
CA ALA A 47 -4.63 -19.93 2.23
C ALA A 47 -6.08 -20.32 2.51
N ARG A 48 -6.56 -20.08 3.74
CA ARG A 48 -7.94 -20.41 4.09
C ARG A 48 -8.86 -19.58 3.20
N ALA A 49 -9.48 -20.22 2.22
CA ALA A 49 -10.36 -19.53 1.30
C ALA A 49 -11.58 -18.95 2.07
N PRO A 50 -12.05 -17.75 1.74
CA PRO A 50 -13.26 -17.14 2.32
C PRO A 50 -14.52 -18.03 2.33
N GLY A 51 -14.58 -19.02 1.42
CA GLY A 51 -15.80 -19.77 1.12
C GLY A 51 -16.57 -19.13 -0.04
N PRO A 52 -17.77 -19.64 -0.40
CA PRO A 52 -18.59 -19.03 -1.46
C PRO A 52 -19.10 -17.65 -1.06
N VAL A 53 -19.39 -16.81 -2.06
CA VAL A 53 -20.07 -15.51 -1.87
C VAL A 53 -21.51 -15.78 -1.44
N THR A 54 -21.94 -15.09 -0.39
CA THR A 54 -23.30 -15.18 0.19
C THR A 54 -24.12 -13.91 -0.02
N GLY A 55 -23.47 -12.77 -0.32
CA GLY A 55 -24.17 -11.52 -0.59
C GLY A 55 -23.23 -10.41 -1.05
N VAL A 56 -23.82 -9.40 -1.70
CA VAL A 56 -23.10 -8.22 -2.20
C VAL A 56 -23.94 -7.00 -1.89
N GLU A 57 -23.35 -6.07 -1.14
CA GLU A 57 -23.97 -4.78 -0.79
C GLU A 57 -23.17 -3.66 -1.45
N PRO A 58 -23.67 -3.09 -2.58
CA PRO A 58 -23.01 -1.96 -3.22
C PRO A 58 -23.19 -0.68 -2.40
N GLY A 59 -22.17 0.16 -2.39
CA GLY A 59 -22.22 1.45 -1.71
C GLY A 59 -21.45 2.54 -2.47
N PRO A 60 -21.66 3.81 -2.13
CA PRO A 60 -20.93 4.91 -2.74
C PRO A 60 -19.42 4.72 -2.51
N GLY A 61 -18.66 4.62 -3.60
CA GLY A 61 -17.22 4.40 -3.52
C GLY A 61 -16.80 2.98 -3.16
N GLY A 62 -17.66 1.99 -3.39
CA GLY A 62 -17.29 0.58 -3.30
C GLY A 62 -18.43 -0.31 -2.83
N GLY A 63 -18.19 -1.09 -1.78
CA GLY A 63 -19.19 -2.01 -1.25
C GLY A 63 -18.61 -3.11 -0.39
N VAL A 64 -19.48 -4.01 0.07
CA VAL A 64 -19.10 -5.18 0.87
C VAL A 64 -19.50 -6.45 0.14
N VAL A 65 -18.55 -7.36 -0.03
CA VAL A 65 -18.80 -8.73 -0.49
C VAL A 65 -18.73 -9.65 0.71
N ARG A 66 -19.86 -10.29 1.04
CA ARG A 66 -19.95 -11.27 2.12
C ARG A 66 -19.64 -12.65 1.56
N PHE A 67 -18.71 -13.34 2.20
CA PHE A 67 -18.42 -14.74 1.97
C PHE A 67 -18.93 -15.56 3.17
N ALA A 68 -19.03 -16.87 3.01
CA ALA A 68 -19.50 -17.76 4.07
C ALA A 68 -18.73 -17.62 5.40
N ARG A 69 -17.45 -17.20 5.38
CA ARG A 69 -16.61 -17.11 6.58
C ARG A 69 -15.94 -15.75 6.80
N SER A 70 -16.14 -14.79 5.89
CA SER A 70 -15.45 -13.49 5.96
C SER A 70 -16.16 -12.43 5.12
N GLU A 71 -15.81 -11.16 5.34
CA GLU A 71 -16.30 -10.04 4.54
C GLU A 71 -15.12 -9.33 3.87
N LEU A 72 -15.27 -8.97 2.60
CA LEU A 72 -14.34 -8.13 1.86
C LEU A 72 -14.96 -6.74 1.68
N ARG A 73 -14.32 -5.72 2.27
CA ARG A 73 -14.70 -4.32 2.08
C ARG A 73 -13.89 -3.72 0.94
N VAL A 74 -14.58 -3.34 -0.13
CA VAL A 74 -13.99 -2.64 -1.28
C VAL A 74 -14.21 -1.15 -1.07
N ARG A 75 -13.12 -0.38 -1.05
CA ARG A 75 -13.17 1.08 -1.02
C ARG A 75 -12.34 1.62 -2.17
N VAL A 76 -13.00 2.36 -3.05
CA VAL A 76 -12.38 3.11 -4.13
C VAL A 76 -11.99 4.47 -3.58
N THR A 77 -10.71 4.80 -3.68
CA THR A 77 -10.20 6.12 -3.31
C THR A 77 -9.72 6.84 -4.56
N THR A 78 -10.30 7.98 -4.84
CA THR A 78 -9.75 8.95 -5.81
C THR A 78 -9.41 10.20 -5.03
N GLY A 79 -8.22 10.78 -5.25
CA GLY A 79 -7.86 12.03 -4.59
C GLY A 79 -8.88 13.13 -4.93
N GLY A 80 -9.76 13.46 -3.97
CA GLY A 80 -10.77 14.51 -4.11
C GLY A 80 -12.20 14.07 -4.48
N ALA A 81 -12.51 12.77 -4.61
CA ALA A 81 -13.88 12.33 -4.85
C ALA A 81 -14.62 12.04 -3.53
N ILE A 82 -15.75 12.70 -3.32
CA ILE A 82 -16.72 12.38 -2.26
C ILE A 82 -17.82 11.57 -2.93
N PHE A 83 -18.05 10.34 -2.49
CA PHE A 83 -19.17 9.55 -2.96
C PHE A 83 -20.40 9.89 -2.11
N TRP A 84 -21.41 10.47 -2.76
CA TRP A 84 -22.71 10.76 -2.15
C TRP A 84 -23.65 9.63 -2.52
N GLY A 85 -24.16 8.92 -1.53
CA GLY A 85 -25.34 8.08 -1.64
C GLY A 85 -26.13 8.11 -0.36
#